data_AF-A0AAD0M618-F1
#
_entry.id   AF-A0AAD0M618-F1
#
_cell.length_a   1.000
_cell.length_b   1.000
_cell.length_c   1.000
_cell.angle_alpha   90.00
_cell.angle_beta   90.00
_cell.angle_gamma   90.00
#
_symmetry.space_group_name_H-M   'P 1'
#
loop_
_entity.id
_entity.type
_entity.pdbx_description
1 polymer ?
#
loop_
_entity_poly.entity_id
_entity_poly.type
_entity_poly.pdbx_seq_one_letter_code
_entity_poly.pdbx_strand_id
1 'polypeptide(L)'
;MKRVINQINVSITTNRTCTLRCDHCYIEPHLFDDKTRMTEDTYRLIFDRIEELKAIDHNLTEIEWEAIGGETTMMPFEFWERQLPWTLDRIAKINTGLRSPGSLNFLTNLIYKDPRYTDLFNQYAEHPAFCLYTSWEPDTNRFGKRNQLFQRFFETLKSIKASQKILDIILTKSIIEMGAERILDMFLPAGITDFSMKMISPYGSGKAFFEPNMADFQSMTQFFRDMERLKPAHVTFTPQEEMLSTLMRGTSFQCNGNFKYDLSIEPEGTCHFNANQTASEAALGFKTLDISDPDWAYKVCFENKIEENNKLSLQHTECDQCEFMPYCNAGWYHYKVADPKLIDQYRADECSGYKKFWQDNLDKLGRQGLDRSAHLHRMAVRSKLSRGSVQGPVETSIRETELPYDYDQYFKAARSMSSVVVDRQSFFGKTLIQRLWWYDDLRVKAFVPGSILAESKYAARIVEHYLYTNYHSIELDAGFLKDFLATSTSVIAKRFRAACAALRASRGEGIALAGDRQGLIIDARNEELFRCIIGQGLDEGESTSALALDTQEAAYLSNLINNISREESIRGIS
;
A
#
# COMPACT_ATOMS: atom_id res chain seq x y z
N MET A 1 12.79 -6.41 -6.66
CA MET A 1 13.07 -4.97 -6.41
C MET A 1 12.54 -4.62 -5.02
N LYS A 2 13.09 -3.60 -4.34
CA LYS A 2 12.52 -3.17 -3.05
C LYS A 2 11.13 -2.60 -3.27
N ARG A 3 10.15 -3.08 -2.50
CA ARG A 3 8.77 -2.63 -2.49
C ARG A 3 8.49 -2.01 -1.13
N VAL A 4 7.77 -0.90 -1.14
CA VAL A 4 7.40 -0.20 0.09
C VAL A 4 5.88 -0.19 0.13
N ILE A 5 5.30 -0.48 1.30
CA ILE A 5 3.94 -0.12 1.68
C ILE A 5 4.02 0.22 3.17
N ASN A 6 3.57 1.41 3.56
CA ASN A 6 3.85 2.00 4.88
C ASN A 6 2.67 2.80 5.46
N GLN A 7 1.52 2.74 4.82
CA GLN A 7 0.31 3.43 5.23
C GLN A 7 -0.75 2.43 5.67
N ILE A 8 -1.55 2.84 6.65
CA ILE A 8 -2.79 2.19 7.03
C ILE A 8 -3.98 3.06 6.60
N ASN A 9 -4.96 2.45 5.92
CA ASN A 9 -6.30 2.99 5.75
C ASN A 9 -7.22 2.37 6.81
N VAL A 10 -7.94 3.21 7.56
CA VAL A 10 -8.87 2.79 8.61
C VAL A 10 -10.28 3.18 8.21
N SER A 11 -11.01 2.23 7.64
CA SER A 11 -12.42 2.39 7.27
C SER A 11 -13.33 2.03 8.46
N ILE A 12 -13.82 3.06 9.14
CA ILE A 12 -14.73 2.93 10.27
C ILE A 12 -16.17 2.86 9.74
N THR A 13 -16.68 1.64 9.59
CA THR A 13 -18.05 1.39 9.13
C THR A 13 -19.02 1.63 10.28
N THR A 14 -19.59 2.83 10.35
CA THR A 14 -20.49 3.20 11.45
C THR A 14 -21.86 2.51 11.39
N ASN A 15 -22.32 2.18 10.18
CA ASN A 15 -23.57 1.46 9.92
C ASN A 15 -23.58 0.94 8.47
N ARG A 16 -24.38 -0.08 8.15
CA ARG A 16 -24.54 -0.57 6.76
C ARG A 16 -25.83 -0.07 6.07
N THR A 17 -26.72 0.60 6.79
CA THR A 17 -27.95 1.15 6.21
C THR A 17 -27.63 2.29 5.24
N CYS A 18 -28.23 2.28 4.04
CA CYS A 18 -28.10 3.35 3.05
C CYS A 18 -29.46 3.89 2.60
N THR A 19 -29.52 5.17 2.21
CA THR A 19 -30.68 5.78 1.53
C THR A 19 -30.77 5.39 0.06
N LEU A 20 -29.67 4.92 -0.53
CA LEU A 20 -29.52 4.56 -1.94
C LEU A 20 -29.17 3.07 -2.09
N ARG A 21 -29.19 2.57 -3.33
CA ARG A 21 -28.83 1.19 -3.70
C ARG A 21 -28.08 1.22 -5.03
N CYS A 22 -26.86 1.76 -5.02
CA CYS A 22 -26.06 1.99 -6.22
C CYS A 22 -25.69 0.68 -6.93
N ASP A 23 -25.90 0.57 -8.24
CA ASP A 23 -25.60 -0.66 -9.01
C ASP A 23 -24.13 -1.08 -8.96
N HIS A 24 -23.23 -0.11 -8.76
CA HIS A 24 -21.78 -0.33 -8.67
C HIS A 24 -21.26 -0.49 -7.23
N CYS A 25 -22.12 -0.50 -6.22
CA CYS A 25 -21.68 -0.50 -4.83
C CYS A 25 -20.94 -1.79 -4.46
N TYR A 26 -19.80 -1.68 -3.79
CA TYR A 26 -19.03 -2.83 -3.30
C TYR A 26 -19.72 -3.56 -2.14
N ILE A 27 -20.73 -2.95 -1.50
CA ILE A 27 -21.48 -3.54 -0.40
C ILE A 27 -22.46 -4.59 -0.96
N GLU A 28 -22.48 -5.76 -0.33
CA GLU A 28 -23.45 -6.80 -0.67
C GLU A 28 -24.89 -6.35 -0.36
N PRO A 29 -25.87 -6.57 -1.28
CA PRO A 29 -27.22 -6.01 -1.15
C PRO A 29 -27.94 -6.31 0.17
N HIS A 30 -27.72 -7.48 0.75
CA HIS A 30 -28.38 -7.90 1.99
C HIS A 30 -27.94 -7.08 3.21
N LEU A 31 -26.74 -6.48 3.18
CA LEU A 31 -26.21 -5.68 4.29
C LEU A 31 -26.90 -4.32 4.43
N PHE A 32 -27.50 -3.79 3.36
CA PHE A 32 -28.14 -2.47 3.43
C PHE A 32 -29.39 -2.42 4.34
N ASP A 33 -29.92 -3.58 4.69
CA ASP A 33 -31.08 -3.70 5.56
C ASP A 33 -30.69 -3.92 7.02
N ASP A 34 -29.41 -4.17 7.31
CA ASP A 34 -28.86 -4.26 8.65
C ASP A 34 -28.97 -2.92 9.39
N LYS A 35 -29.57 -2.98 10.59
CA LYS A 35 -29.83 -1.83 11.47
C LYS A 35 -28.80 -1.70 12.58
N THR A 36 -27.80 -2.56 12.61
CA THR A 36 -26.68 -2.47 13.54
C THR A 36 -25.94 -1.15 13.32
N ARG A 37 -25.63 -0.49 14.43
CA ARG A 37 -24.97 0.81 14.48
C ARG A 37 -23.83 0.75 15.47
N MET A 38 -22.73 1.39 15.12
CA MET A 38 -21.56 1.47 15.98
C MET A 38 -21.89 2.28 17.23
N THR A 39 -21.42 1.79 18.38
CA THR A 39 -21.52 2.52 19.64
C THR A 39 -20.39 3.55 19.74
N GLU A 40 -20.55 4.57 20.59
CA GLU A 40 -19.48 5.55 20.83
C GLU A 40 -18.23 4.91 21.45
N ASP A 41 -18.41 3.93 22.35
CA ASP A 41 -17.30 3.23 22.98
C ASP A 41 -16.50 2.42 21.97
N THR A 42 -17.19 1.67 21.10
CA THR A 42 -16.55 0.95 19.99
C THR A 42 -15.80 1.93 19.07
N TYR A 43 -16.45 3.02 18.68
CA TYR A 43 -15.88 4.03 17.78
C TYR A 43 -14.59 4.64 18.34
N ARG A 44 -14.57 4.98 19.64
CA ARG A 44 -13.38 5.56 20.28
C ARG A 44 -12.26 4.55 20.48
N LEU A 45 -12.62 3.31 20.84
CA LEU A 45 -11.66 2.22 21.04
C LEU A 45 -10.85 1.92 19.76
N ILE A 46 -11.43 2.12 18.58
CA ILE A 46 -10.71 1.99 17.31
C ILE A 46 -9.45 2.87 17.30
N PHE A 47 -9.54 4.13 17.71
CA PHE A 47 -8.38 5.05 17.68
C PHE A 47 -7.26 4.56 18.61
N ASP A 48 -7.62 4.06 19.80
CA ASP A 48 -6.65 3.54 20.76
C ASP A 48 -5.95 2.29 20.19
N ARG A 49 -6.69 1.38 19.57
CA ARG A 49 -6.16 0.16 18.94
C ARG A 49 -5.27 0.44 17.72
N ILE A 50 -5.59 1.45 16.93
CA ILE A 50 -4.76 1.86 15.79
C ILE A 50 -3.44 2.48 16.27
N GLU A 51 -3.44 3.25 17.37
CA GLU A 51 -2.20 3.73 17.99
C GLU A 51 -1.34 2.57 18.52
N GLU A 52 -1.95 1.55 19.14
CA GLU A 52 -1.25 0.33 19.56
C GLU A 52 -0.61 -0.39 18.36
N LEU A 53 -1.36 -0.57 17.26
CA LEU A 53 -0.84 -1.18 16.03
C LEU A 53 0.32 -0.37 15.43
N LYS A 54 0.19 0.96 15.39
CA LYS A 54 1.23 1.87 14.92
C LYS A 54 2.49 1.83 15.79
N ALA A 55 2.35 1.55 17.09
CA ALA A 55 3.45 1.45 18.03
C ALA A 55 4.26 0.15 17.86
N ILE A 56 3.61 -0.96 17.50
CA ILE A 56 4.28 -2.25 17.32
C ILE A 56 4.79 -2.49 15.90
N ASP A 57 4.13 -1.91 14.87
CA ASP A 57 4.60 -1.99 13.48
C ASP A 57 5.49 -0.80 13.15
N HIS A 58 6.79 -1.07 13.17
CA HIS A 58 7.82 -0.06 12.97
C HIS A 58 7.94 0.43 11.51
N ASN A 59 7.27 -0.23 10.58
CA ASN A 59 7.31 0.10 9.16
C ASN A 59 6.12 0.99 8.74
N LEU A 60 5.14 1.23 9.64
CA LEU A 60 4.06 2.20 9.42
C LEU A 60 4.53 3.64 9.65
N THR A 61 4.13 4.56 8.77
CA THR A 61 4.49 5.99 8.89
C THR A 61 3.34 6.95 8.59
N GLU A 62 2.24 6.45 8.02
CA GLU A 62 1.11 7.24 7.53
C GLU A 62 -0.20 6.56 7.91
N ILE A 63 -1.23 7.35 8.22
CA ILE A 63 -2.56 6.86 8.63
C ILE A 63 -3.61 7.70 7.92
N GLU A 64 -4.56 7.04 7.29
CA GLU A 64 -5.76 7.63 6.71
C GLU A 64 -7.01 7.11 7.44
N TRP A 65 -7.96 8.01 7.66
CA TRP A 65 -9.18 7.70 8.42
C TRP A 65 -10.39 7.93 7.53
N GLU A 66 -11.27 6.94 7.45
CA GLU A 66 -12.54 7.06 6.73
C GLU A 66 -13.70 6.83 7.70
N ALA A 67 -14.62 7.78 7.78
CA ALA A 67 -15.95 7.53 8.32
C ALA A 67 -16.84 7.09 7.16
N ILE A 68 -17.17 5.79 7.15
CA ILE A 68 -17.90 5.14 6.05
C ILE A 68 -19.10 4.36 6.58
N GLY A 69 -19.88 3.81 5.66
CA GLY A 69 -21.02 2.94 5.93
C GLY A 69 -21.80 2.62 4.67
N GLY A 70 -23.07 2.26 4.83
CA GLY A 70 -24.03 2.38 3.74
C GLY A 70 -24.26 3.85 3.39
N GLU A 71 -24.72 4.63 4.37
CA GLU A 71 -24.70 6.09 4.36
C GLU A 71 -24.33 6.58 5.76
N THR A 72 -23.20 7.26 5.89
CA THR A 72 -22.63 7.67 7.20
C THR A 72 -23.58 8.55 8.01
N THR A 73 -24.37 9.38 7.35
CA THR A 73 -25.40 10.24 7.97
C THR A 73 -26.69 9.50 8.38
N MET A 74 -26.79 8.19 8.15
CA MET A 74 -27.87 7.35 8.70
C MET A 74 -27.68 7.00 10.18
N MET A 75 -26.51 7.34 10.75
CA MET A 75 -26.35 7.46 12.19
C MET A 75 -27.25 8.58 12.74
N PRO A 76 -27.70 8.49 14.01
CA PRO A 76 -28.35 9.61 14.67
C PRO A 76 -27.45 10.85 14.63
N PHE A 77 -28.02 12.02 14.38
CA PHE A 77 -27.26 13.28 14.33
C PHE A 77 -26.43 13.49 15.60
N GLU A 78 -27.03 13.17 16.76
CA GLU A 78 -26.43 13.35 18.07
C GLU A 78 -25.15 12.52 18.25
N PHE A 79 -24.99 11.40 17.51
CA PHE A 79 -23.74 10.65 17.49
C PHE A 79 -22.63 11.49 16.87
N TRP A 80 -22.85 12.04 15.68
CA TRP A 80 -21.83 12.84 14.98
C TRP A 80 -21.62 14.22 15.59
N GLU A 81 -22.64 14.83 16.17
CA GLU A 81 -22.51 16.06 16.96
C GLU A 81 -21.46 15.90 18.08
N ARG A 82 -21.39 14.71 18.71
CA ARG A 82 -20.39 14.40 19.74
C ARG A 82 -19.08 13.85 19.18
N GLN A 83 -19.16 12.94 18.21
CA GLN A 83 -17.97 12.22 17.73
C GLN A 83 -17.16 13.04 16.74
N LEU A 84 -17.76 13.83 15.85
CA LEU A 84 -16.99 14.59 14.84
C LEU A 84 -15.94 15.52 15.47
N PRO A 85 -16.26 16.44 16.40
CA PRO A 85 -15.23 17.25 17.06
C PRO A 85 -14.17 16.40 17.77
N TRP A 86 -14.60 15.38 18.52
CA TRP A 86 -13.70 14.49 19.24
C TRP A 86 -12.72 13.78 18.29
N THR A 87 -13.20 13.29 17.15
CA THR A 87 -12.40 12.62 16.12
C THR A 87 -11.38 13.57 15.52
N LEU A 88 -11.80 14.79 15.17
CA LEU A 88 -10.94 15.80 14.57
C LEU A 88 -9.80 16.19 15.51
N ASP A 89 -10.09 16.39 16.80
CA ASP A 89 -9.09 16.64 17.84
C ASP A 89 -8.16 15.44 18.03
N ARG A 90 -8.71 14.22 18.01
CA ARG A 90 -7.93 12.97 18.16
C ARG A 90 -6.96 12.77 17.00
N ILE A 91 -7.40 13.00 15.77
CA ILE A 91 -6.55 12.92 14.56
C ILE A 91 -5.49 14.01 14.59
N ALA A 92 -5.85 15.24 14.95
CA ALA A 92 -4.87 16.34 15.08
C ALA A 92 -3.75 15.99 16.08
N LYS A 93 -4.10 15.34 17.20
CA LYS A 93 -3.12 14.83 18.18
C LYS A 93 -2.24 13.72 17.58
N ILE A 94 -2.82 12.73 16.92
CA ILE A 94 -2.07 11.62 16.30
C ILE A 94 -1.12 12.16 15.22
N ASN A 95 -1.55 13.14 14.43
CA ASN A 95 -0.77 13.78 13.37
C ASN A 95 0.54 14.41 13.86
N THR A 96 0.64 14.79 15.14
CA THR A 96 1.89 15.33 15.72
C THR A 96 3.05 14.31 15.70
N GLY A 97 2.74 13.01 15.65
CA GLY A 97 3.72 11.93 15.57
C GLY A 97 3.92 11.35 14.16
N LEU A 98 3.18 11.83 13.15
CA LEU A 98 3.23 11.29 11.79
C LEU A 98 4.13 12.14 10.89
N ARG A 99 4.75 11.48 9.89
CA ARG A 99 5.56 12.18 8.88
C ARG A 99 4.71 13.02 7.94
N SER A 100 3.51 12.55 7.63
CA SER A 100 2.50 13.25 6.84
C SER A 100 1.21 13.23 7.65
N PRO A 101 0.63 14.40 7.96
CA PRO A 101 -0.65 14.48 8.63
C PRO A 101 -1.72 13.76 7.80
N GLY A 102 -2.53 12.92 8.45
CA GLY A 102 -3.74 12.35 7.88
C GLY A 102 -4.96 13.24 8.13
N SER A 103 -6.07 12.91 7.48
CA SER A 103 -7.37 13.54 7.68
C SER A 103 -8.46 12.50 7.89
N LEU A 104 -9.61 12.96 8.39
CA LEU A 104 -10.87 12.22 8.35
C LEU A 104 -11.56 12.50 7.01
N ASN A 105 -11.61 11.49 6.15
CA ASN A 105 -12.53 11.46 5.03
C ASN A 105 -13.92 11.10 5.55
N PHE A 106 -14.83 12.08 5.59
CA PHE A 106 -16.22 11.83 5.93
C PHE A 106 -17.00 11.50 4.65
N LEU A 107 -17.26 10.21 4.41
CA LEU A 107 -17.89 9.73 3.19
C LEU A 107 -19.41 9.81 3.30
N THR A 108 -20.07 10.53 2.40
CA THR A 108 -21.54 10.63 2.35
C THR A 108 -22.03 10.80 0.91
N ASN A 109 -23.22 10.27 0.62
CA ASN A 109 -23.89 10.48 -0.66
C ASN A 109 -24.63 11.84 -0.75
N LEU A 110 -24.61 12.64 0.33
CA LEU A 110 -25.27 13.94 0.46
C LEU A 110 -26.80 13.95 0.29
N ILE A 111 -27.44 12.79 0.18
CA ILE A 111 -28.89 12.61 0.19
C ILE A 111 -29.34 12.18 1.59
N TYR A 112 -29.09 13.04 2.58
CA TYR A 112 -29.41 12.77 3.97
C TYR A 112 -30.74 13.39 4.41
N LYS A 113 -31.38 12.74 5.38
CA LYS A 113 -32.73 13.11 5.86
C LYS A 113 -32.71 14.27 6.86
N ASP A 114 -31.66 14.36 7.68
CA ASP A 114 -31.53 15.39 8.72
C ASP A 114 -30.73 16.58 8.18
N PRO A 115 -31.36 17.75 7.94
CA PRO A 115 -30.67 18.90 7.37
C PRO A 115 -29.62 19.51 8.31
N ARG A 116 -29.62 19.18 9.61
CA ARG A 116 -28.63 19.69 10.57
C ARG A 116 -27.19 19.28 10.24
N TYR A 117 -26.99 18.23 9.45
CA TYR A 117 -25.65 17.82 9.00
C TYR A 117 -24.95 18.90 8.17
N THR A 118 -25.67 19.69 7.37
CA THR A 118 -25.07 20.81 6.64
C THR A 118 -24.39 21.81 7.59
N ASP A 119 -25.09 22.16 8.66
CA ASP A 119 -24.59 23.12 9.66
C ASP A 119 -23.40 22.53 10.43
N LEU A 120 -23.49 21.24 10.79
CA LEU A 120 -22.39 20.53 11.44
C LEU A 120 -21.13 20.51 10.57
N PHE A 121 -21.24 20.17 9.28
CA PHE A 121 -20.09 20.20 8.37
C PHE A 121 -19.54 21.60 8.17
N ASN A 122 -20.41 22.62 8.13
CA ASN A 122 -19.98 24.02 8.03
C ASN A 122 -19.28 24.53 9.30
N GLN A 123 -19.64 24.01 10.47
CA GLN A 123 -18.98 24.34 11.74
C GLN A 123 -17.50 23.92 11.73
N TYR A 124 -17.18 22.79 11.10
CA TYR A 124 -15.81 22.23 11.03
C TYR A 124 -15.16 22.40 9.65
N ALA A 125 -15.72 23.24 8.78
CA ALA A 125 -15.29 23.39 7.39
C ALA A 125 -13.80 23.73 7.20
N GLU A 126 -13.24 24.53 8.11
CA GLU A 126 -11.85 24.98 8.08
C GLU A 126 -10.93 24.11 8.97
N HIS A 127 -11.45 23.03 9.56
CA HIS A 127 -10.63 22.17 10.41
C HIS A 127 -9.64 21.38 9.52
N PRO A 128 -8.32 21.45 9.77
CA PRO A 128 -7.31 20.90 8.86
C PRO A 128 -7.35 19.37 8.73
N ALA A 129 -7.99 18.68 9.67
CA ALA A 129 -8.18 17.24 9.62
C ALA A 129 -9.56 16.81 9.05
N PHE A 130 -10.40 17.73 8.59
CA PHE A 130 -11.73 17.41 8.06
C PHE A 130 -11.76 17.48 6.54
N CYS A 131 -12.14 16.37 5.90
CA CYS A 131 -12.38 16.31 4.46
C CYS A 131 -13.81 15.80 4.23
N LEU A 132 -14.60 16.55 3.46
CA LEU A 132 -15.88 16.05 2.97
C LEU A 132 -15.62 15.21 1.72
N TYR A 133 -16.00 13.94 1.76
CA TYR A 133 -15.84 13.02 0.64
C TYR A 133 -17.21 12.61 0.12
N THR A 134 -17.47 12.84 -1.15
CA THR A 134 -18.75 12.47 -1.78
C THR A 134 -18.48 11.84 -3.14
N SER A 135 -19.42 11.05 -3.64
CA SER A 135 -19.24 10.35 -4.91
C SER A 135 -20.28 10.81 -5.96
N TRP A 136 -19.92 10.75 -7.24
CA TRP A 136 -20.85 10.96 -8.36
C TRP A 136 -20.48 10.14 -9.60
N GLU A 137 -21.47 9.49 -10.21
CA GLU A 137 -21.36 8.86 -11.52
C GLU A 137 -22.71 8.92 -12.27
N PRO A 138 -22.72 9.25 -13.57
CA PRO A 138 -23.93 9.55 -14.34
C PRO A 138 -24.68 8.30 -14.85
N ASP A 139 -24.00 7.16 -14.94
CA ASP A 139 -24.44 5.91 -15.54
C ASP A 139 -24.91 4.88 -14.50
N THR A 140 -25.26 5.37 -13.32
CA THR A 140 -25.64 4.54 -12.18
C THR A 140 -27.05 4.93 -11.71
N ASN A 141 -27.73 4.01 -11.04
CA ASN A 141 -29.03 4.31 -10.43
C ASN A 141 -28.94 5.20 -9.16
N ARG A 142 -27.75 5.73 -8.79
CA ARG A 142 -27.51 6.49 -7.55
C ARG A 142 -28.50 7.64 -7.36
N PHE A 143 -28.76 8.42 -8.41
CA PHE A 143 -29.66 9.59 -8.32
C PHE A 143 -31.11 9.28 -8.70
N GLY A 144 -31.49 8.00 -8.69
CA GLY A 144 -32.82 7.52 -9.00
C GLY A 144 -33.19 7.62 -10.48
N LYS A 145 -34.44 7.26 -10.81
CA LYS A 145 -34.94 7.32 -12.19
C LYS A 145 -34.83 8.75 -12.72
N ARG A 146 -34.21 8.90 -13.89
CA ARG A 146 -34.03 10.19 -14.60
C ARG A 146 -33.30 11.25 -13.76
N ASN A 147 -32.37 10.85 -12.88
CA ASN A 147 -31.56 11.76 -12.05
C ASN A 147 -32.37 12.71 -11.15
N GLN A 148 -33.54 12.28 -10.69
CA GLN A 148 -34.43 13.12 -9.86
C GLN A 148 -33.78 13.63 -8.55
N LEU A 149 -32.77 12.93 -8.02
CA LEU A 149 -32.07 13.33 -6.78
C LEU A 149 -30.86 14.23 -7.05
N PHE A 150 -30.44 14.38 -8.30
CA PHE A 150 -29.20 15.08 -8.65
C PHE A 150 -29.24 16.57 -8.26
N GLN A 151 -30.37 17.26 -8.49
CA GLN A 151 -30.48 18.67 -8.12
C GLN A 151 -30.32 18.88 -6.61
N ARG A 152 -30.97 18.04 -5.80
CA ARG A 152 -30.84 18.06 -4.33
C ARG A 152 -29.40 17.79 -3.89
N PHE A 153 -28.76 16.79 -4.47
CA PHE A 153 -27.35 16.47 -4.23
C PHE A 153 -26.47 17.70 -4.49
N PHE A 154 -26.62 18.31 -5.66
CA PHE A 154 -25.80 19.43 -6.11
C PHE A 154 -25.99 20.68 -5.23
N GLU A 155 -27.24 20.99 -4.86
CA GLU A 155 -27.55 22.09 -3.94
C GLU A 155 -26.96 21.86 -2.55
N THR A 156 -27.05 20.63 -2.03
CA THR A 156 -26.47 20.25 -0.74
C THR A 156 -24.95 20.40 -0.78
N LEU A 157 -24.30 19.86 -1.80
CA LEU A 157 -22.85 19.98 -2.01
C LEU A 157 -22.39 21.45 -2.03
N LYS A 158 -23.13 22.30 -2.75
CA LYS A 158 -22.83 23.74 -2.85
C LYS A 158 -23.02 24.48 -1.53
N SER A 159 -23.96 24.03 -0.69
CA SER A 159 -24.25 24.67 0.61
C SER A 159 -23.20 24.39 1.68
N ILE A 160 -22.46 23.29 1.57
CA ILE A 160 -21.37 22.95 2.47
C ILE A 160 -20.14 23.80 2.11
N LYS A 161 -19.38 24.27 3.09
CA LYS A 161 -18.26 25.21 2.92
C LYS A 161 -16.91 24.60 3.30
N ALA A 162 -16.85 23.29 3.47
CA ALA A 162 -15.61 22.57 3.77
C ALA A 162 -14.49 23.00 2.81
N SER A 163 -13.34 23.34 3.38
CA SER A 163 -12.13 23.75 2.66
C SER A 163 -11.61 22.65 1.72
N GLN A 164 -11.78 21.39 2.12
CA GLN A 164 -11.52 20.23 1.30
C GLN A 164 -12.82 19.46 1.01
N LYS A 165 -13.21 19.46 -0.27
CA LYS A 165 -14.30 18.64 -0.80
C LYS A 165 -13.76 17.76 -1.92
N ILE A 166 -13.83 16.46 -1.68
CA ILE A 166 -13.35 15.45 -2.61
C ILE A 166 -14.55 14.87 -3.34
N LEU A 167 -14.51 14.92 -4.67
CA LEU A 167 -15.47 14.23 -5.52
C LEU A 167 -14.85 12.93 -6.03
N ASP A 168 -15.41 11.83 -5.58
CA ASP A 168 -15.07 10.50 -6.01
C ASP A 168 -15.83 10.13 -7.28
N ILE A 169 -15.08 9.74 -8.29
CA ILE A 169 -15.59 9.39 -9.60
C ILE A 169 -15.06 8.02 -9.96
N ILE A 170 -15.98 7.10 -10.24
CA ILE A 170 -15.64 5.80 -10.80
C ILE A 170 -15.48 5.94 -12.31
N LEU A 171 -14.30 5.60 -12.83
CA LEU A 171 -13.97 5.73 -14.25
C LEU A 171 -14.67 4.67 -15.11
N THR A 172 -15.97 4.89 -15.37
CA THR A 172 -16.75 4.09 -16.30
C THR A 172 -16.60 4.59 -17.74
N LYS A 173 -17.00 3.79 -18.72
CA LYS A 173 -17.08 4.22 -20.13
C LYS A 173 -17.84 5.54 -20.28
N SER A 174 -18.95 5.73 -19.57
CA SER A 174 -19.75 6.96 -19.65
C SER A 174 -19.03 8.17 -19.05
N ILE A 175 -18.25 8.01 -17.99
CA ILE A 175 -17.38 9.09 -17.46
C ILE A 175 -16.32 9.47 -18.48
N ILE A 176 -15.66 8.48 -19.06
CA ILE A 176 -14.62 8.70 -20.09
C ILE A 176 -15.20 9.39 -21.33
N GLU A 177 -16.35 8.94 -21.82
CA GLU A 177 -17.08 9.55 -22.95
C GLU A 177 -17.56 10.98 -22.65
N MET A 178 -17.94 11.25 -21.40
CA MET A 178 -18.35 12.60 -20.98
C MET A 178 -17.20 13.60 -21.04
N GLY A 179 -15.99 13.14 -20.74
CA GLY A 179 -14.76 13.94 -20.76
C GLY A 179 -14.57 14.82 -19.51
N ALA A 180 -13.29 15.09 -19.23
CA ALA A 180 -12.83 15.86 -18.07
C ALA A 180 -13.44 17.28 -17.98
N GLU A 181 -13.53 17.98 -19.12
CA GLU A 181 -14.03 19.36 -19.21
C GLU A 181 -15.43 19.50 -18.61
N ARG A 182 -16.36 18.64 -19.02
CA ARG A 182 -17.74 18.70 -18.56
C ARG A 182 -17.89 18.40 -17.08
N ILE A 183 -17.04 17.52 -16.54
CA ILE A 183 -17.03 17.19 -15.10
C ILE A 183 -16.51 18.38 -14.29
N LEU A 184 -15.42 19.00 -14.74
CA LEU A 184 -14.87 20.21 -14.12
C LEU A 184 -15.89 21.36 -14.15
N ASP A 185 -16.48 21.64 -15.30
CA ASP A 185 -17.51 22.69 -15.46
C ASP A 185 -18.70 22.50 -14.52
N MET A 186 -19.08 21.24 -14.28
CA MET A 186 -20.19 20.91 -13.41
C MET A 186 -19.84 21.13 -11.93
N PHE A 187 -18.69 20.64 -11.48
CA PHE A 187 -18.41 20.47 -10.05
C PHE A 187 -17.51 21.52 -9.41
N LEU A 188 -16.67 22.22 -10.19
CA LEU A 188 -15.91 23.35 -9.67
C LEU A 188 -16.82 24.46 -9.09
N PRO A 189 -17.95 24.84 -9.73
CA PRO A 189 -18.87 25.82 -9.15
C PRO A 189 -19.59 25.35 -7.87
N ALA A 190 -19.58 24.04 -7.58
CA ALA A 190 -20.09 23.47 -6.33
C ALA A 190 -19.03 23.47 -5.21
N GLY A 191 -17.82 23.93 -5.51
CA GLY A 191 -16.70 24.03 -4.57
C GLY A 191 -15.95 22.73 -4.35
N ILE A 192 -15.96 21.82 -5.33
CA ILE A 192 -15.04 20.67 -5.32
C ILE A 192 -13.61 21.18 -5.49
N THR A 193 -12.72 20.71 -4.62
CA THR A 193 -11.30 21.08 -4.60
C THR A 193 -10.39 19.92 -4.98
N ASP A 194 -10.87 18.67 -4.86
CA ASP A 194 -10.14 17.47 -5.23
C ASP A 194 -11.04 16.48 -5.96
N PHE A 195 -10.49 15.77 -6.95
CA PHE A 195 -11.15 14.65 -7.63
C PHE A 195 -10.42 13.34 -7.34
N SER A 196 -11.10 12.40 -6.66
CA SER A 196 -10.59 11.06 -6.45
C SER A 196 -11.09 10.14 -7.55
N MET A 197 -10.20 9.71 -8.45
CA MET A 197 -10.59 8.90 -9.61
C MET A 197 -10.26 7.44 -9.37
N LYS A 198 -11.32 6.65 -9.17
CA LYS A 198 -11.21 5.23 -8.84
C LYS A 198 -11.63 4.38 -10.03
N MET A 199 -11.04 3.20 -10.12
CA MET A 199 -11.52 2.18 -11.05
C MET A 199 -12.72 1.42 -10.47
N ILE A 200 -13.50 0.77 -11.33
CA ILE A 200 -14.67 -0.01 -10.91
C ILE A 200 -14.20 -1.22 -10.07
N SER A 201 -14.77 -1.37 -8.88
CA SER A 201 -14.46 -2.51 -8.02
C SER A 201 -15.34 -3.72 -8.36
N PRO A 202 -14.79 -4.92 -8.60
CA PRO A 202 -15.56 -6.11 -8.96
C PRO A 202 -16.09 -6.87 -7.72
N TYR A 203 -16.68 -6.15 -6.76
CA TYR A 203 -17.20 -6.67 -5.49
C TYR A 203 -18.66 -6.26 -5.27
N GLY A 204 -19.37 -6.98 -4.39
CA GLY A 204 -20.75 -6.72 -4.04
C GLY A 204 -21.67 -6.55 -5.25
N SER A 205 -22.46 -5.48 -5.26
CA SER A 205 -23.33 -5.12 -6.39
C SER A 205 -22.52 -4.79 -7.66
N GLY A 206 -21.32 -4.24 -7.50
CA GLY A 206 -20.41 -3.85 -8.59
C GLY A 206 -19.95 -4.98 -9.50
N LYS A 207 -20.05 -6.25 -9.08
CA LYS A 207 -19.71 -7.42 -9.91
C LYS A 207 -20.44 -7.43 -11.26
N ALA A 208 -21.75 -7.25 -11.25
CA ALA A 208 -22.55 -7.23 -12.48
C ALA A 208 -22.37 -5.94 -13.29
N PHE A 209 -21.94 -4.86 -12.63
CA PHE A 209 -21.71 -3.57 -13.24
C PHE A 209 -20.33 -3.46 -13.92
N PHE A 210 -19.34 -4.23 -13.45
CA PHE A 210 -17.93 -4.13 -13.85
C PHE A 210 -17.71 -4.32 -15.36
N GLU A 211 -17.89 -5.53 -15.87
CA GLU A 211 -17.54 -5.85 -17.27
C GLU A 211 -18.20 -4.95 -18.33
N PRO A 212 -19.52 -4.64 -18.25
CA PRO A 212 -20.16 -3.82 -19.27
C PRO A 212 -19.66 -2.36 -19.27
N ASN A 213 -19.26 -1.83 -18.11
CA ASN A 213 -18.98 -0.41 -17.93
C ASN A 213 -17.49 -0.06 -17.76
N MET A 214 -16.61 -1.05 -17.63
CA MET A 214 -15.17 -0.82 -17.50
C MET A 214 -14.58 -0.22 -18.77
N ALA A 215 -13.90 0.93 -18.65
CA ALA A 215 -13.13 1.52 -19.74
C ALA A 215 -11.75 0.87 -19.89
N ASP A 216 -11.12 1.00 -21.05
CA ASP A 216 -9.73 0.55 -21.23
C ASP A 216 -8.74 1.51 -20.55
N PHE A 217 -7.57 1.00 -20.16
CA PHE A 217 -6.59 1.77 -19.40
C PHE A 217 -5.97 2.92 -20.20
N GLN A 218 -5.88 2.79 -21.53
CA GLN A 218 -5.38 3.86 -22.39
C GLN A 218 -6.32 5.07 -22.39
N SER A 219 -7.63 4.83 -22.50
CA SER A 219 -8.65 5.88 -22.41
C SER A 219 -8.68 6.53 -21.03
N MET A 220 -8.48 5.76 -19.96
CA MET A 220 -8.33 6.31 -18.60
C MET A 220 -7.07 7.19 -18.46
N THR A 221 -5.92 6.75 -18.98
CA THR A 221 -4.69 7.56 -19.01
C THR A 221 -4.91 8.86 -19.79
N GLN A 222 -5.61 8.81 -20.92
CA GLN A 222 -5.94 10.00 -21.69
C GLN A 222 -6.85 10.96 -20.89
N PHE A 223 -7.84 10.42 -20.19
CA PHE A 223 -8.70 11.21 -19.30
C PHE A 223 -7.90 11.91 -18.20
N PHE A 224 -6.90 11.25 -17.58
CA PHE A 224 -6.03 11.88 -16.59
C PHE A 224 -5.20 13.03 -17.18
N ARG A 225 -4.69 12.86 -18.42
CA ARG A 225 -3.98 13.94 -19.13
C ARG A 225 -4.88 15.13 -19.40
N ASP A 226 -6.13 14.88 -19.76
CA ASP A 226 -7.12 15.95 -19.97
C ASP A 226 -7.49 16.64 -18.66
N MET A 227 -7.68 15.90 -17.57
CA MET A 227 -7.89 16.46 -16.23
C MET A 227 -6.74 17.37 -15.81
N GLU A 228 -5.50 16.92 -15.99
CA GLU A 228 -4.32 17.73 -15.70
C GLU A 228 -4.30 19.03 -16.52
N ARG A 229 -4.56 18.94 -17.82
CA ARG A 229 -4.51 20.08 -18.74
C ARG A 229 -5.59 21.12 -18.42
N LEU A 230 -6.76 20.68 -17.97
CA LEU A 230 -7.96 21.51 -17.83
C LEU A 230 -8.20 22.01 -16.40
N LYS A 231 -7.71 21.31 -15.38
CA LYS A 231 -7.98 21.70 -13.98
C LYS A 231 -7.31 23.04 -13.62
N PRO A 232 -7.96 23.86 -12.79
CA PRO A 232 -7.29 24.99 -12.13
C PRO A 232 -6.11 24.54 -11.26
N ALA A 233 -5.12 25.42 -11.05
CA ALA A 233 -3.91 25.09 -10.28
C ALA A 233 -4.16 24.72 -8.81
N HIS A 234 -5.23 25.23 -8.20
CA HIS A 234 -5.61 24.94 -6.82
C HIS A 234 -6.45 23.65 -6.67
N VAL A 235 -6.79 23.01 -7.78
CA VAL A 235 -7.56 21.76 -7.81
C VAL A 235 -6.60 20.61 -8.01
N THR A 236 -6.78 19.56 -7.22
CA THR A 236 -5.98 18.33 -7.26
C THR A 236 -6.81 17.16 -7.79
N PHE A 237 -6.13 16.09 -8.21
CA PHE A 237 -6.80 14.81 -8.42
C PHE A 237 -5.87 13.63 -8.18
N THR A 238 -6.44 12.57 -7.65
CA THR A 238 -5.81 11.24 -7.59
C THR A 238 -6.17 10.50 -8.88
N PRO A 239 -5.20 9.90 -9.61
CA PRO A 239 -3.90 9.45 -9.11
C PRO A 239 -2.72 10.44 -9.25
N GLN A 240 -2.87 11.60 -9.88
CA GLN A 240 -1.72 12.46 -10.22
C GLN A 240 -0.92 12.90 -8.99
N GLU A 241 -1.58 13.51 -8.01
CA GLU A 241 -0.89 14.05 -6.82
C GLU A 241 -0.13 12.98 -6.06
N GLU A 242 -0.75 11.80 -5.91
CA GLU A 242 -0.10 10.65 -5.28
C GLU A 242 1.10 10.16 -6.08
N MET A 243 1.01 10.08 -7.42
CA MET A 243 2.14 9.68 -8.26
C MET A 243 3.32 10.65 -8.11
N LEU A 244 3.07 11.96 -8.18
CA LEU A 244 4.10 13.00 -8.01
C LEU A 244 4.72 12.95 -6.61
N SER A 245 3.89 12.87 -5.57
CA SER A 245 4.32 12.75 -4.17
C SER A 245 5.20 11.50 -3.96
N THR A 246 4.78 10.37 -4.54
CA THR A 246 5.46 9.08 -4.45
C THR A 246 6.85 9.12 -5.09
N LEU A 247 6.95 9.66 -6.32
CA LEU A 247 8.23 9.86 -7.02
C LEU A 247 9.17 10.76 -6.21
N MET A 248 8.66 11.88 -5.69
CA MET A 248 9.47 12.84 -4.92
C MET A 248 9.95 12.30 -3.57
N ARG A 249 9.10 11.54 -2.87
CA ARG A 249 9.38 11.08 -1.50
C ARG A 249 10.10 9.74 -1.45
N GLY A 250 10.05 8.96 -2.53
CA GLY A 250 10.54 7.59 -2.53
C GLY A 250 9.62 6.63 -1.75
N THR A 251 8.32 6.93 -1.71
CA THR A 251 7.31 6.15 -0.97
C THR A 251 6.54 5.22 -1.92
N SER A 252 5.41 4.68 -1.47
CA SER A 252 4.51 3.87 -2.28
C SER A 252 3.30 4.65 -2.73
N PHE A 253 2.83 4.37 -3.93
CA PHE A 253 1.55 4.83 -4.44
C PHE A 253 0.40 4.20 -3.67
N GLN A 254 -0.62 4.98 -3.35
CA GLN A 254 -1.66 4.63 -2.39
C GLN A 254 -2.99 4.38 -3.13
N CYS A 255 -3.00 3.46 -4.08
CA CYS A 255 -4.25 3.07 -4.71
C CYS A 255 -5.09 2.14 -3.83
N ASN A 256 -6.42 2.19 -4.01
CA ASN A 256 -7.38 1.35 -3.29
C ASN A 256 -6.90 -0.10 -3.13
N GLY A 257 -6.82 -0.55 -1.89
CA GLY A 257 -6.43 -1.89 -1.51
C GLY A 257 -4.92 -2.15 -1.48
N ASN A 258 -4.05 -1.23 -1.90
CA ASN A 258 -2.59 -1.41 -1.84
C ASN A 258 -1.94 -0.86 -0.55
N PHE A 259 -2.74 -0.32 0.37
CA PHE A 259 -2.29 0.05 1.72
C PHE A 259 -1.67 -1.15 2.44
N LYS A 260 -0.70 -0.91 3.33
CA LYS A 260 -0.13 -1.98 4.14
C LYS A 260 -1.21 -2.68 4.96
N TYR A 261 -2.04 -1.87 5.61
CA TYR A 261 -3.29 -2.30 6.22
C TYR A 261 -4.42 -1.53 5.53
N ASP A 262 -5.40 -2.26 5.02
CA ASP A 262 -6.66 -1.68 4.54
C ASP A 262 -7.75 -2.26 5.43
N LEU A 263 -7.93 -1.66 6.60
CA LEU A 263 -8.77 -2.22 7.66
C LEU A 263 -10.19 -1.70 7.50
N SER A 264 -11.15 -2.60 7.59
CA SER A 264 -12.53 -2.22 7.87
C SER A 264 -12.89 -2.68 9.28
N ILE A 265 -13.46 -1.78 10.08
CA ILE A 265 -14.06 -2.12 11.37
C ILE A 265 -15.57 -1.95 11.25
N GLU A 266 -16.30 -3.06 11.42
CA GLU A 266 -17.76 -3.12 11.37
C GLU A 266 -18.43 -2.53 12.63
N PRO A 267 -19.74 -2.21 12.58
CA PRO A 267 -20.46 -1.60 13.70
C PRO A 267 -20.28 -2.29 15.07
N GLU A 268 -20.21 -3.61 15.07
CA GLU A 268 -20.05 -4.47 16.25
C GLU A 268 -18.61 -4.54 16.76
N GLY A 269 -17.62 -4.04 16.01
CA GLY A 269 -16.20 -4.07 16.38
C GLY A 269 -15.37 -5.15 15.68
N THR A 270 -15.98 -5.99 14.84
CA THR A 270 -15.23 -6.97 14.07
C THR A 270 -14.38 -6.31 12.99
N CYS A 271 -13.16 -6.81 12.80
CA CYS A 271 -12.19 -6.27 11.84
C CYS A 271 -11.92 -7.26 10.70
N HIS A 272 -11.83 -6.74 9.47
CA HIS A 272 -11.39 -7.47 8.28
C HIS A 272 -10.45 -6.60 7.40
N PHE A 273 -9.84 -7.24 6.41
CA PHE A 273 -8.63 -6.76 5.72
C PHE A 273 -8.84 -6.38 4.25
N ASN A 274 -9.86 -5.59 3.90
CA ASN A 274 -9.96 -4.82 2.64
C ASN A 274 -11.28 -4.06 2.68
N ALA A 275 -11.26 -2.74 2.64
CA ALA A 275 -12.47 -1.93 2.83
C ALA A 275 -13.53 -2.14 1.72
N ASN A 276 -13.12 -2.62 0.54
CA ASN A 276 -14.02 -2.85 -0.59
C ASN A 276 -14.64 -4.25 -0.62
N GLN A 277 -14.32 -5.10 0.36
CA GLN A 277 -14.80 -6.48 0.42
C GLN A 277 -15.66 -6.65 1.66
N THR A 278 -16.93 -7.04 1.49
CA THR A 278 -17.89 -7.13 2.60
C THR A 278 -18.49 -8.52 2.71
N ALA A 279 -19.02 -8.85 3.89
CA ALA A 279 -19.69 -10.12 4.18
C ALA A 279 -18.95 -11.35 3.65
N SER A 280 -19.49 -12.03 2.63
CA SER A 280 -18.94 -13.26 2.08
C SER A 280 -17.65 -13.07 1.30
N GLU A 281 -17.35 -11.82 0.91
CA GLU A 281 -16.16 -11.43 0.16
C GLU A 281 -15.05 -10.89 1.06
N ALA A 282 -15.35 -10.58 2.32
CA ALA A 282 -14.42 -9.96 3.26
C ALA A 282 -13.11 -10.76 3.38
N ALA A 283 -11.98 -10.06 3.30
CA ALA A 283 -10.68 -10.68 3.55
C ALA A 283 -10.49 -10.91 5.06
N LEU A 284 -10.51 -12.18 5.47
CA LEU A 284 -10.44 -12.58 6.87
C LEU A 284 -9.09 -13.21 7.23
N GLY A 285 -8.76 -13.11 8.52
CA GLY A 285 -7.67 -13.87 9.12
C GLY A 285 -8.04 -15.34 9.39
N PHE A 286 -7.13 -16.05 10.04
CA PHE A 286 -7.35 -17.39 10.58
C PHE A 286 -8.46 -17.41 11.64
N LYS A 287 -8.62 -16.33 12.41
CA LYS A 287 -9.73 -16.09 13.31
C LYS A 287 -10.35 -14.71 13.04
N THR A 288 -11.64 -14.59 13.35
CA THR A 288 -12.31 -13.28 13.46
C THR A 288 -11.63 -12.46 14.55
N LEU A 289 -11.39 -11.18 14.25
CA LEU A 289 -10.75 -10.24 15.16
C LEU A 289 -11.78 -9.22 15.64
N ASP A 290 -11.73 -8.90 16.92
CA ASP A 290 -12.63 -7.94 17.55
C ASP A 290 -11.83 -6.85 18.26
N ILE A 291 -12.23 -5.59 18.07
CA ILE A 291 -11.52 -4.42 18.60
C ILE A 291 -11.42 -4.39 20.13
N SER A 292 -12.30 -5.12 20.84
CA SER A 292 -12.26 -5.27 22.29
C SER A 292 -11.12 -6.18 22.78
N ASP A 293 -10.54 -6.99 21.91
CA ASP A 293 -9.44 -7.90 22.24
C ASP A 293 -8.19 -7.11 22.67
N PRO A 294 -7.65 -7.33 23.89
CA PRO A 294 -6.44 -6.62 24.36
C PRO A 294 -5.18 -6.95 23.55
N ASP A 295 -5.20 -8.02 22.76
CA ASP A 295 -4.14 -8.42 21.84
C ASP A 295 -4.45 -8.05 20.38
N TRP A 296 -5.50 -7.24 20.13
CA TRP A 296 -5.98 -6.90 18.79
C TRP A 296 -4.86 -6.42 17.85
N ALA A 297 -4.00 -5.50 18.30
CA ALA A 297 -2.93 -4.96 17.47
C ALA A 297 -1.95 -6.05 16.97
N TYR A 298 -1.53 -6.94 17.87
CA TYR A 298 -0.63 -8.05 17.51
C TYR A 298 -1.33 -9.06 16.59
N LYS A 299 -2.60 -9.36 16.86
CA LYS A 299 -3.43 -10.27 16.04
C LYS A 299 -3.69 -9.69 14.66
N VAL A 300 -4.07 -8.42 14.54
CA VAL A 300 -4.23 -7.70 13.27
C VAL A 300 -2.93 -7.69 12.48
N CYS A 301 -1.80 -7.37 13.14
CA CYS A 301 -0.50 -7.44 12.51
C CYS A 301 -0.29 -8.85 11.93
N PHE A 302 -0.40 -9.91 12.72
CA PHE A 302 -0.18 -11.28 12.24
C PHE A 302 -1.17 -11.72 11.15
N GLU A 303 -2.44 -11.40 11.29
CA GLU A 303 -3.49 -11.87 10.40
C GLU A 303 -3.43 -11.18 9.03
N ASN A 304 -3.11 -9.89 9.00
CA ASN A 304 -2.94 -9.09 7.77
C ASN A 304 -1.80 -9.60 6.86
N LYS A 305 -0.90 -10.48 7.34
CA LYS A 305 0.25 -10.92 6.52
C LYS A 305 -0.15 -11.66 5.25
N ILE A 306 -1.37 -12.18 5.15
CA ILE A 306 -1.89 -12.73 3.90
C ILE A 306 -1.98 -11.60 2.85
N GLU A 307 -2.66 -10.52 3.21
CA GLU A 307 -2.85 -9.34 2.35
C GLU A 307 -1.52 -8.64 2.05
N GLU A 308 -0.68 -8.42 3.05
CA GLU A 308 0.65 -7.83 2.83
C GLU A 308 1.51 -8.68 1.90
N ASN A 309 1.53 -10.00 2.07
CA ASN A 309 2.26 -10.87 1.16
C ASN A 309 1.67 -10.81 -0.27
N ASN A 310 0.35 -10.76 -0.42
CA ASN A 310 -0.27 -10.58 -1.74
C ASN A 310 0.15 -9.24 -2.38
N LYS A 311 0.21 -8.17 -1.59
CA LYS A 311 0.63 -6.83 -2.04
C LYS A 311 2.12 -6.77 -2.36
N LEU A 312 2.99 -7.46 -1.64
CA LEU A 312 4.45 -7.38 -1.84
C LEU A 312 5.01 -8.45 -2.77
N SER A 313 4.37 -9.61 -2.89
CA SER A 313 4.93 -10.74 -3.65
C SER A 313 4.23 -11.00 -4.99
N LEU A 314 2.98 -10.55 -5.19
CA LEU A 314 2.32 -10.69 -6.48
C LEU A 314 2.73 -9.57 -7.44
N GLN A 315 2.93 -9.93 -8.71
CA GLN A 315 3.19 -8.98 -9.79
C GLN A 315 2.82 -9.63 -11.13
N HIS A 316 2.41 -8.81 -12.09
CA HIS A 316 2.25 -9.25 -13.47
C HIS A 316 3.61 -9.38 -14.17
N THR A 317 3.64 -10.10 -15.28
CA THR A 317 4.88 -10.33 -16.05
C THR A 317 5.50 -9.02 -16.52
N GLU A 318 4.71 -8.05 -16.96
CA GLU A 318 5.19 -6.72 -17.37
C GLU A 318 5.76 -5.86 -16.24
N CYS A 319 5.46 -6.21 -14.98
CA CYS A 319 6.03 -5.51 -13.83
C CYS A 319 7.47 -5.92 -13.56
N ASP A 320 7.94 -7.02 -14.16
CA ASP A 320 9.29 -7.51 -13.99
C ASP A 320 10.32 -6.48 -14.46
N GLN A 321 11.10 -5.96 -13.51
CA GLN A 321 12.06 -4.86 -13.71
C GLN A 321 11.49 -3.58 -14.35
N CYS A 322 10.18 -3.34 -14.18
CA CYS A 322 9.58 -2.03 -14.47
C CYS A 322 10.12 -0.96 -13.52
N GLU A 323 10.54 0.19 -14.04
CA GLU A 323 11.13 1.29 -13.25
C GLU A 323 10.17 1.89 -12.22
N PHE A 324 8.86 1.79 -12.48
CA PHE A 324 7.83 2.29 -11.58
C PHE A 324 7.37 1.27 -10.54
N MET A 325 7.82 0.02 -10.62
CA MET A 325 7.38 -1.04 -9.72
C MET A 325 7.59 -0.74 -8.21
N PRO A 326 8.69 -0.09 -7.79
CA PRO A 326 8.88 0.30 -6.39
C PRO A 326 7.80 1.25 -5.85
N TYR A 327 7.17 2.00 -6.75
CA TYR A 327 6.23 3.08 -6.46
C TYR A 327 4.79 2.59 -6.68
N CYS A 328 4.49 2.17 -7.91
CA CYS A 328 3.17 1.72 -8.38
C CYS A 328 2.71 0.42 -7.71
N ASN A 329 3.64 -0.39 -7.22
CA ASN A 329 3.36 -1.66 -6.56
C ASN A 329 2.48 -2.64 -7.39
N ALA A 330 2.63 -2.63 -8.72
CA ALA A 330 1.84 -3.40 -9.69
C ALA A 330 0.38 -2.95 -9.87
N GLY A 331 0.09 -1.67 -9.65
CA GLY A 331 -1.23 -1.09 -9.90
C GLY A 331 -2.26 -1.49 -8.84
N TRP A 332 -3.54 -1.24 -9.09
CA TRP A 332 -4.61 -1.40 -8.11
C TRP A 332 -4.78 -2.84 -7.65
N TYR A 333 -4.99 -3.03 -6.35
CA TYR A 333 -4.93 -4.34 -5.72
C TYR A 333 -5.93 -5.36 -6.33
N HIS A 334 -7.17 -4.96 -6.56
CA HIS A 334 -8.20 -5.85 -7.09
C HIS A 334 -7.93 -6.29 -8.55
N TYR A 335 -7.25 -5.48 -9.35
CA TYR A 335 -6.81 -5.87 -10.70
C TYR A 335 -5.57 -6.77 -10.65
N LYS A 336 -4.69 -6.51 -9.69
CA LYS A 336 -3.49 -7.31 -9.45
C LYS A 336 -3.79 -8.74 -9.03
N VAL A 337 -4.87 -8.95 -8.28
CA VAL A 337 -5.31 -10.29 -7.83
C VAL A 337 -6.38 -10.91 -8.74
N ALA A 338 -6.90 -10.17 -9.72
CA ALA A 338 -7.85 -10.69 -10.69
C ALA A 338 -7.19 -11.70 -11.66
N ASP A 339 -8.01 -12.55 -12.30
CA ASP A 339 -7.56 -13.40 -13.39
C ASP A 339 -6.95 -12.51 -14.50
N PRO A 340 -5.68 -12.73 -14.92
CA PRO A 340 -5.07 -11.96 -15.99
C PRO A 340 -5.94 -11.86 -17.25
N LYS A 341 -6.68 -12.93 -17.61
CA LYS A 341 -7.57 -12.94 -18.78
C LYS A 341 -8.69 -11.90 -18.69
N LEU A 342 -9.20 -11.65 -17.48
CA LEU A 342 -10.24 -10.64 -17.26
C LEU A 342 -9.68 -9.23 -17.48
N ILE A 343 -8.42 -9.00 -17.11
CA ILE A 343 -7.80 -7.68 -17.16
C ILE A 343 -7.19 -7.38 -18.54
N ASP A 344 -6.65 -8.39 -19.21
CA ASP A 344 -5.91 -8.21 -20.47
C ASP A 344 -6.76 -7.61 -21.60
N GLN A 345 -8.07 -7.83 -21.59
CA GLN A 345 -8.99 -7.20 -22.56
C GLN A 345 -9.07 -5.67 -22.44
N TYR A 346 -8.72 -5.09 -21.28
CA TYR A 346 -8.74 -3.65 -21.01
C TYR A 346 -7.36 -3.00 -21.16
N ARG A 347 -6.32 -3.80 -21.44
CA ARG A 347 -4.93 -3.34 -21.46
C ARG A 347 -4.67 -2.37 -22.62
N ALA A 348 -5.09 -2.71 -23.83
CA ALA A 348 -4.64 -2.01 -25.04
C ALA A 348 -3.11 -1.77 -24.99
N ASP A 349 -2.64 -0.53 -25.14
CA ASP A 349 -1.21 -0.17 -25.01
C ASP A 349 -0.82 0.37 -23.61
N GLU A 350 -1.58 0.09 -22.56
CA GLU A 350 -1.37 0.62 -21.21
C GLU A 350 -1.57 -0.45 -20.13
N CYS A 351 -0.75 -0.47 -19.08
CA CYS A 351 -0.96 -1.44 -17.99
C CYS A 351 -1.98 -0.93 -16.96
N SER A 352 -2.50 -1.84 -16.12
CA SER A 352 -3.41 -1.51 -15.00
C SER A 352 -2.79 -0.59 -13.93
N GLY A 353 -1.49 -0.32 -14.03
CA GLY A 353 -0.77 0.65 -13.20
C GLY A 353 -0.54 2.01 -13.87
N TYR A 354 -1.07 2.24 -15.08
CA TYR A 354 -0.94 3.47 -15.87
C TYR A 354 0.52 3.91 -16.12
N LYS A 355 1.35 3.00 -16.65
CA LYS A 355 2.79 3.24 -16.87
C LYS A 355 3.05 4.52 -17.67
N LYS A 356 2.25 4.84 -18.71
CA LYS A 356 2.50 6.07 -19.49
C LYS A 356 2.22 7.32 -18.65
N PHE A 357 1.23 7.28 -17.77
CA PHE A 357 0.95 8.41 -16.87
C PHE A 357 2.03 8.59 -15.79
N TRP A 358 2.62 7.48 -15.30
CA TRP A 358 3.83 7.56 -14.47
C TRP A 358 4.99 8.24 -15.20
N GLN A 359 5.20 7.91 -16.48
CA GLN A 359 6.21 8.54 -17.31
C GLN A 359 5.95 10.04 -17.48
N ASP A 360 4.71 10.44 -17.76
CA ASP A 360 4.35 11.85 -17.90
C ASP A 360 4.66 12.64 -16.61
N ASN A 361 4.37 12.06 -15.44
CA ASN A 361 4.66 12.68 -14.15
C ASN A 361 6.15 12.72 -13.81
N LEU A 362 6.89 11.68 -14.18
CA LEU A 362 8.35 11.69 -14.07
C LEU A 362 8.99 12.78 -14.94
N ASP A 363 8.53 12.92 -16.19
CA ASP A 363 9.08 13.91 -17.13
C ASP A 363 8.92 15.34 -16.61
N LYS A 364 7.84 15.64 -15.87
CA LYS A 364 7.63 16.93 -15.19
C LYS A 364 8.62 17.20 -14.07
N LEU A 365 9.01 16.17 -13.33
CA LEU A 365 10.02 16.26 -12.26
C LEU A 365 11.45 16.29 -12.83
N GLY A 366 11.62 15.93 -14.11
CA GLY A 366 12.92 15.79 -14.77
C GLY A 366 13.77 14.68 -14.15
N ARG A 367 15.11 14.80 -14.27
CA ARG A 367 16.06 13.80 -13.73
C ARG A 367 16.04 13.64 -12.21
N GLN A 368 15.26 14.45 -11.48
CA GLN A 368 15.18 14.40 -10.01
C GLN A 368 14.12 13.40 -9.50
N GLY A 369 13.13 13.02 -10.31
CA GLY A 369 11.96 12.26 -9.85
C GLY A 369 12.17 10.75 -9.63
N LEU A 370 13.24 10.15 -10.17
CA LEU A 370 13.50 8.70 -10.07
C LEU A 370 14.82 8.33 -9.39
N ASP A 371 15.60 9.29 -8.89
CA ASP A 371 16.91 8.99 -8.27
C ASP A 371 16.76 8.32 -6.90
N ARG A 372 16.41 7.03 -6.95
CA ARG A 372 16.34 6.12 -5.83
C ARG A 372 17.70 5.96 -5.15
N SER A 373 18.79 6.09 -5.91
CA SER A 373 20.16 6.01 -5.40
C SER A 373 20.40 7.07 -4.33
N ALA A 374 19.98 8.31 -4.58
CA ALA A 374 20.08 9.38 -3.60
C ALA A 374 19.23 9.13 -2.34
N HIS A 375 18.03 8.56 -2.50
CA HIS A 375 17.18 8.20 -1.36
C HIS A 375 17.82 7.09 -0.51
N LEU A 376 18.28 6.01 -1.14
CA LEU A 376 18.94 4.88 -0.46
C LEU A 376 20.21 5.33 0.26
N HIS A 377 21.02 6.17 -0.40
CA HIS A 377 22.20 6.78 0.21
C HIS A 377 21.83 7.57 1.47
N ARG A 378 20.84 8.47 1.41
CA ARG A 378 20.37 9.24 2.58
C ARG A 378 19.89 8.34 3.71
N MET A 379 19.15 7.27 3.39
CA MET A 379 18.70 6.30 4.40
C MET A 379 19.89 5.57 5.06
N ALA A 380 20.85 5.11 4.26
CA ALA A 380 22.04 4.41 4.74
C ALA A 380 22.87 5.31 5.67
N VAL A 381 23.15 6.56 5.26
CA VAL A 381 23.86 7.55 6.07
C VAL A 381 23.11 7.82 7.38
N ARG A 382 21.80 8.09 7.33
CA ARG A 382 20.99 8.32 8.54
C ARG A 382 21.02 7.13 9.50
N SER A 383 20.89 5.91 8.99
CA SER A 383 20.96 4.70 9.81
C SER A 383 22.32 4.55 10.50
N LYS A 384 23.42 4.92 9.84
CA LYS A 384 24.76 4.88 10.44
C LYS A 384 24.93 5.96 11.51
N LEU A 385 24.42 7.17 11.29
CA LEU A 385 24.46 8.27 12.26
C LEU A 385 23.56 8.03 13.48
N SER A 386 22.45 7.32 13.31
CA SER A 386 21.52 7.02 14.41
C SER A 386 21.89 5.78 15.22
N ARG A 387 22.91 5.00 14.81
CA ARG A 387 23.42 3.87 15.60
C ARG A 387 24.24 4.41 16.78
N GLY A 388 23.55 4.78 17.85
CA GLY A 388 24.13 4.72 19.19
C GLY A 388 24.47 3.28 19.52
N SER A 389 25.69 3.04 20.01
CA SER A 389 26.18 1.73 20.44
C SER A 389 25.40 1.23 21.66
N VAL A 390 24.23 0.63 21.45
CA VAL A 390 23.53 -0.12 22.49
C VAL A 390 23.84 -1.59 22.27
N GLN A 391 24.87 -2.07 22.99
CA GLN A 391 25.02 -3.49 23.27
C GLN A 391 23.82 -3.88 24.13
N GLY A 392 22.76 -4.35 23.48
CA GLY A 392 21.64 -4.99 24.16
C GLY A 392 22.11 -6.25 24.87
N PRO A 393 21.40 -6.69 25.91
CA PRO A 393 21.69 -7.94 26.61
C PRO A 393 21.71 -9.12 25.64
N VAL A 394 22.45 -10.18 25.99
CA VAL A 394 22.54 -11.44 25.25
C VAL A 394 21.13 -11.92 24.92
N GLU A 395 20.75 -11.86 23.63
CA GLU A 395 19.45 -12.29 23.16
C GLU A 395 19.35 -13.82 23.25
N THR A 396 18.54 -14.33 24.16
CA THR A 396 18.08 -15.72 24.12
C THR A 396 17.08 -15.88 22.98
N SER A 397 17.50 -16.53 21.89
CA SER A 397 16.61 -16.89 20.79
C SER A 397 15.70 -18.05 21.19
N ILE A 398 14.40 -17.90 20.97
CA ILE A 398 13.38 -18.93 21.23
C ILE A 398 13.06 -19.64 19.92
N ARG A 399 12.84 -20.95 19.93
CA ARG A 399 12.37 -21.66 18.72
C ARG A 399 10.87 -21.50 18.54
N GLU A 400 10.35 -21.44 17.31
CA GLU A 400 8.89 -21.44 17.09
C GLU A 400 8.22 -22.67 17.70
N THR A 401 8.92 -23.80 17.78
CA THR A 401 8.45 -25.00 18.47
C THR A 401 8.29 -24.89 19.98
N GLU A 402 8.97 -23.93 20.61
CA GLU A 402 8.89 -23.66 22.05
C GLU A 402 7.79 -22.65 22.39
N LEU A 403 7.25 -21.94 21.39
CA LEU A 403 6.14 -21.01 21.58
C LEU A 403 4.82 -21.77 21.84
N PRO A 404 3.89 -21.18 22.62
CA PRO A 404 2.59 -21.79 22.86
C PRO A 404 1.85 -22.11 21.56
N TYR A 405 1.28 -23.31 21.47
CA TYR A 405 0.41 -23.70 20.35
C TYR A 405 -1.04 -23.22 20.52
N ASP A 406 -1.35 -22.57 21.64
CA ASP A 406 -2.61 -21.87 21.86
C ASP A 406 -2.53 -20.46 21.26
N TYR A 407 -3.54 -20.11 20.46
CA TYR A 407 -3.55 -18.86 19.68
C TYR A 407 -3.45 -17.61 20.57
N ASP A 408 -4.15 -17.57 21.70
CA ASP A 408 -4.16 -16.40 22.56
C ASP A 408 -2.90 -16.32 23.43
N GLN A 409 -2.41 -17.46 23.94
CA GLN A 409 -1.13 -17.50 24.66
C GLN A 409 0.06 -17.17 23.77
N TYR A 410 -0.01 -17.49 22.48
CA TYR A 410 1.03 -17.15 21.52
C TYR A 410 1.27 -15.64 21.43
N PHE A 411 0.20 -14.83 21.29
CA PHE A 411 0.36 -13.37 21.20
C PHE A 411 0.83 -12.74 22.51
N LYS A 412 0.46 -13.33 23.66
CA LYS A 412 1.03 -12.92 24.95
C LYS A 412 2.53 -13.16 25.02
N ALA A 413 3.01 -14.31 24.53
CA ALA A 413 4.44 -14.60 24.46
C ALA A 413 5.18 -13.72 23.43
N ALA A 414 4.54 -13.42 22.29
CA ALA A 414 5.11 -12.61 21.22
C ALA A 414 5.48 -11.18 21.67
N ARG A 415 4.78 -10.62 22.67
CA ARG A 415 5.08 -9.28 23.23
C ARG A 415 6.49 -9.15 23.80
N SER A 416 7.03 -10.25 24.33
CA SER A 416 8.38 -10.28 24.94
C SER A 416 9.45 -10.84 24.01
N MET A 417 9.09 -11.20 22.79
CA MET A 417 9.99 -11.85 21.84
C MET A 417 10.93 -10.82 21.22
N SER A 418 12.24 -11.04 21.34
CA SER A 418 13.26 -10.21 20.68
C SER A 418 13.98 -10.96 19.55
N SER A 419 14.09 -12.29 19.67
CA SER A 419 14.70 -13.16 18.66
C SER A 419 13.99 -14.51 18.58
N VAL A 420 13.88 -15.04 17.36
CA VAL A 420 13.23 -16.33 17.07
C VAL A 420 14.03 -17.16 16.07
N VAL A 421 14.07 -18.47 16.28
CA VAL A 421 14.51 -19.45 15.27
C VAL A 421 13.27 -20.05 14.62
N VAL A 422 13.11 -19.81 13.32
CA VAL A 422 11.94 -20.23 12.54
C VAL A 422 12.12 -21.69 12.11
N ASP A 423 11.56 -22.62 12.87
CA ASP A 423 11.77 -24.07 12.69
C ASP A 423 10.51 -24.83 12.21
N ARG A 424 9.54 -24.11 11.62
CA ARG A 424 8.31 -24.69 11.05
C ARG A 424 8.06 -24.21 9.62
N GLN A 425 7.36 -25.01 8.79
CA GLN A 425 6.91 -24.56 7.47
C GLN A 425 5.64 -23.69 7.53
N SER A 426 4.74 -24.03 8.46
CA SER A 426 3.46 -23.32 8.64
C SER A 426 3.10 -23.21 10.11
N PHE A 427 2.37 -22.16 10.48
CA PHE A 427 1.89 -21.95 11.84
C PHE A 427 0.65 -21.05 11.83
N PHE A 428 -0.43 -21.45 12.53
CA PHE A 428 -1.74 -20.79 12.53
C PHE A 428 -2.24 -20.36 11.13
N GLY A 429 -2.16 -21.27 10.15
CA GLY A 429 -2.58 -20.99 8.77
C GLY A 429 -1.66 -20.04 8.00
N LYS A 430 -0.54 -19.58 8.58
CA LYS A 430 0.46 -18.73 7.90
C LYS A 430 1.60 -19.56 7.34
N THR A 431 1.93 -19.28 6.09
CA THR A 431 3.12 -19.79 5.39
C THR A 431 4.39 -19.18 5.97
N LEU A 432 5.55 -19.79 5.70
CA LEU A 432 6.86 -19.28 6.10
C LEU A 432 7.04 -17.79 5.79
N ILE A 433 6.85 -17.39 4.53
CA ILE A 433 7.04 -15.99 4.07
C ILE A 433 6.15 -15.00 4.82
N GLN A 434 4.89 -15.37 5.12
CA GLN A 434 3.96 -14.52 5.87
C GLN A 434 4.42 -14.30 7.32
N ARG A 435 5.00 -15.33 7.96
CA ARG A 435 5.55 -15.18 9.32
C ARG A 435 6.81 -14.32 9.33
N LEU A 436 7.65 -14.42 8.31
CA LEU A 436 8.81 -13.53 8.18
C LEU A 436 8.41 -12.06 8.09
N TRP A 437 7.34 -11.71 7.37
CA TRP A 437 6.81 -10.35 7.39
C TRP A 437 6.37 -9.91 8.79
N TRP A 438 5.74 -10.80 9.54
CA TRP A 438 5.26 -10.48 10.90
C TRP A 438 6.41 -10.22 11.86
N TYR A 439 7.42 -11.10 11.86
CA TYR A 439 8.63 -10.87 12.67
C TYR A 439 9.32 -9.58 12.26
N ASP A 440 9.38 -9.28 10.96
CA ASP A 440 10.04 -8.07 10.48
C ASP A 440 9.39 -6.78 10.95
N ASP A 441 8.06 -6.73 10.91
CA ASP A 441 7.29 -5.58 11.35
C ASP A 441 7.39 -5.30 12.84
N LEU A 442 7.43 -6.37 13.64
CA LEU A 442 7.67 -6.31 15.08
C LEU A 442 9.14 -6.06 15.43
N ARG A 443 10.03 -5.99 14.44
CA ARG A 443 11.50 -5.89 14.62
C ARG A 443 12.09 -7.03 15.46
N VAL A 444 11.47 -8.20 15.38
CA VAL A 444 11.98 -9.44 16.00
C VAL A 444 13.03 -10.03 15.09
N LYS A 445 14.24 -10.27 15.62
CA LYS A 445 15.29 -10.92 14.84
C LYS A 445 14.95 -12.38 14.57
N ALA A 446 14.66 -12.71 13.32
CA ALA A 446 14.29 -14.07 12.94
C ALA A 446 15.40 -14.73 12.12
N PHE A 447 15.92 -15.84 12.62
CA PHE A 447 16.83 -16.70 11.87
C PHE A 447 16.07 -17.86 11.23
N VAL A 448 16.29 -18.08 9.93
CA VAL A 448 15.67 -19.18 9.17
C VAL A 448 16.72 -20.23 8.80
N PRO A 449 16.70 -21.42 9.42
CA PRO A 449 17.64 -22.50 9.12
C PRO A 449 17.55 -22.98 7.67
N GLY A 450 18.67 -23.43 7.13
CA GLY A 450 18.76 -23.92 5.75
C GLY A 450 17.86 -25.13 5.46
N SER A 451 17.63 -25.99 6.46
CA SER A 451 16.70 -27.13 6.35
C SER A 451 15.26 -26.69 6.10
N ILE A 452 14.81 -25.62 6.76
CA ILE A 452 13.47 -25.06 6.58
C ILE A 452 13.34 -24.37 5.23
N LEU A 453 14.37 -23.66 4.77
CA LEU A 453 14.37 -23.04 3.45
C LEU A 453 14.37 -24.07 2.32
N ALA A 454 15.16 -25.14 2.44
CA ALA A 454 15.28 -26.19 1.42
C ALA A 454 13.95 -26.92 1.13
N GLU A 455 13.11 -27.08 2.15
CA GLU A 455 11.79 -27.69 2.02
C GLU A 455 10.70 -26.69 1.57
N SER A 456 10.98 -25.38 1.61
CA SER A 456 9.96 -24.36 1.35
C SER A 456 9.77 -24.09 -0.13
N LYS A 457 8.54 -24.25 -0.62
CA LYS A 457 8.15 -23.80 -1.97
C LYS A 457 8.28 -22.27 -2.18
N TYR A 458 8.45 -21.50 -1.10
CA TYR A 458 8.60 -20.05 -1.13
C TYR A 458 10.06 -19.58 -1.10
N ALA A 459 11.04 -20.50 -1.05
CA ALA A 459 12.46 -20.17 -0.90
C ALA A 459 12.95 -19.11 -1.89
N ALA A 460 12.62 -19.25 -3.18
CA ALA A 460 13.02 -18.28 -4.20
C ALA A 460 12.48 -16.86 -3.92
N ARG A 461 11.25 -16.75 -3.44
CA ARG A 461 10.63 -15.45 -3.13
C ARG A 461 11.19 -14.87 -1.83
N ILE A 462 11.46 -15.69 -0.83
CA ILE A 462 12.10 -15.27 0.43
C ILE A 462 13.51 -14.72 0.14
N VAL A 463 14.32 -15.46 -0.64
CA VAL A 463 15.65 -15.03 -1.06
C VAL A 463 15.57 -13.73 -1.87
N GLU A 464 14.58 -13.59 -2.76
CA GLU A 464 14.35 -12.34 -3.47
C GLU A 464 14.06 -11.16 -2.53
N HIS A 465 13.14 -11.33 -1.58
CA HIS A 465 12.84 -10.25 -0.63
C HIS A 465 14.05 -9.89 0.24
N TYR A 466 14.84 -10.89 0.64
CA TYR A 466 16.10 -10.72 1.36
C TYR A 466 17.13 -9.93 0.54
N LEU A 467 17.41 -10.36 -0.69
CA LEU A 467 18.38 -9.70 -1.58
C LEU A 467 17.99 -8.27 -1.96
N TYR A 468 16.69 -7.99 -2.09
CA TYR A 468 16.19 -6.64 -2.32
C TYR A 468 15.98 -5.83 -1.03
N THR A 469 16.45 -6.30 0.12
CA THR A 469 16.40 -5.56 1.41
C THR A 469 14.98 -5.17 1.85
N ASN A 470 13.99 -5.97 1.48
CA ASN A 470 12.62 -5.79 1.97
C ASN A 470 12.50 -6.24 3.43
N TYR A 471 13.34 -7.19 3.87
CA TYR A 471 13.48 -7.55 5.27
C TYR A 471 14.53 -6.70 5.96
N HIS A 472 14.27 -6.33 7.21
CA HIS A 472 15.18 -5.56 8.06
C HIS A 472 15.79 -6.35 9.22
N SER A 473 15.11 -7.40 9.68
CA SER A 473 15.47 -8.18 10.88
C SER A 473 15.50 -9.69 10.63
N ILE A 474 15.32 -10.10 9.37
CA ILE A 474 15.36 -11.51 8.97
C ILE A 474 16.77 -11.88 8.53
N GLU A 475 17.26 -13.00 9.03
CA GLU A 475 18.53 -13.62 8.67
C GLU A 475 18.28 -15.02 8.07
N LEU A 476 18.94 -15.31 6.95
CA LEU A 476 18.87 -16.62 6.31
C LEU A 476 20.16 -17.37 6.60
N ASP A 477 20.08 -18.70 6.69
CA ASP A 477 21.26 -19.55 6.76
C ASP A 477 22.21 -19.29 5.57
N ALA A 478 23.46 -18.94 5.89
CA ALA A 478 24.45 -18.52 4.89
C ALA A 478 24.86 -19.67 3.96
N GLY A 479 24.90 -20.91 4.47
CA GLY A 479 25.22 -22.10 3.67
C GLY A 479 24.15 -22.34 2.62
N PHE A 480 22.89 -22.38 3.04
CA PHE A 480 21.75 -22.49 2.14
C PHE A 480 21.71 -21.35 1.11
N LEU A 481 21.90 -20.09 1.55
CA LEU A 481 21.84 -18.94 0.67
C LEU A 481 22.89 -19.05 -0.44
N LYS A 482 24.14 -19.40 -0.09
CA LYS A 482 25.22 -19.59 -1.04
C LYS A 482 24.91 -20.70 -2.04
N ASP A 483 24.50 -21.87 -1.55
CA ASP A 483 24.18 -23.02 -2.41
C ASP A 483 22.99 -22.74 -3.34
N PHE A 484 21.95 -22.06 -2.83
CA PHE A 484 20.79 -21.65 -3.60
C PHE A 484 21.19 -20.68 -4.73
N LEU A 485 22.00 -19.67 -4.43
CA LEU A 485 22.40 -18.67 -5.42
C LEU A 485 23.35 -19.25 -6.48
N ALA A 486 24.17 -20.23 -6.12
CA ALA A 486 25.03 -20.95 -7.06
C ALA A 486 24.25 -21.87 -8.01
N THR A 487 23.30 -22.64 -7.48
CA THR A 487 22.72 -23.80 -8.20
C THR A 487 21.29 -23.60 -8.70
N SER A 488 20.52 -22.69 -8.12
CA SER A 488 19.11 -22.50 -8.47
C SER A 488 18.93 -21.91 -9.88
N THR A 489 17.90 -22.40 -10.57
CA THR A 489 17.46 -21.89 -11.89
C THR A 489 16.41 -20.79 -11.78
N SER A 490 16.03 -20.40 -10.56
CA SER A 490 15.09 -19.30 -10.32
C SER A 490 15.59 -17.99 -10.93
N VAL A 491 14.65 -17.09 -11.27
CA VAL A 491 14.95 -15.78 -11.87
C VAL A 491 15.87 -14.96 -10.97
N ILE A 492 15.64 -14.97 -9.65
CA ILE A 492 16.47 -14.22 -8.71
C ILE A 492 17.90 -14.75 -8.63
N ALA A 493 18.12 -16.07 -8.59
CA ALA A 493 19.46 -16.64 -8.54
C ALA A 493 20.24 -16.34 -9.83
N LYS A 494 19.56 -16.43 -10.98
CA LYS A 494 20.09 -16.02 -12.28
C LYS A 494 20.52 -14.55 -12.30
N ARG A 495 19.65 -13.65 -11.84
CA ARG A 495 19.94 -12.21 -11.72
C ARG A 495 21.08 -11.92 -10.77
N PHE A 496 21.14 -12.60 -9.62
CA PHE A 496 22.23 -12.47 -8.67
C PHE A 496 23.59 -12.81 -9.32
N ARG A 497 23.67 -13.93 -10.05
CA ARG A 497 24.91 -14.32 -10.75
C ARG A 497 25.29 -13.30 -11.83
N ALA A 498 24.33 -12.82 -12.60
CA ALA A 498 24.55 -11.75 -13.58
C ALA A 498 25.01 -10.45 -12.91
N ALA A 499 24.48 -10.12 -11.73
CA ALA A 499 24.87 -8.93 -10.97
C ALA A 499 26.29 -9.05 -10.41
N CYS A 500 26.68 -10.23 -9.90
CA CYS A 500 28.06 -10.51 -9.48
C CYS A 500 29.03 -10.39 -10.67
N ALA A 501 28.68 -10.97 -11.83
CA ALA A 501 29.48 -10.85 -13.04
C ALA A 501 29.64 -9.39 -13.50
N ALA A 502 28.58 -8.58 -13.40
CA ALA A 502 28.61 -7.16 -13.73
C ALA A 502 29.50 -6.35 -12.75
N LEU A 503 29.40 -6.61 -11.44
CA LEU A 503 30.25 -5.97 -10.44
C LEU A 503 31.73 -6.28 -10.67
N ARG A 504 32.08 -7.54 -10.96
CA ARG A 504 33.45 -7.96 -11.28
C ARG A 504 33.97 -7.30 -12.56
N ALA A 505 33.16 -7.28 -13.61
CA ALA A 505 33.49 -6.58 -14.85
C ALA A 505 33.76 -5.09 -14.62
N SER A 506 32.97 -4.43 -13.75
CA SER A 506 33.18 -3.02 -13.40
C SER A 506 34.49 -2.75 -12.66
N ARG A 507 35.10 -3.77 -12.03
CA ARG A 507 36.42 -3.75 -11.39
C ARG A 507 37.56 -4.18 -12.32
N GLY A 508 37.26 -4.50 -13.58
CA GLY A 508 38.25 -5.00 -14.56
C GLY A 508 38.61 -6.47 -14.37
N GLU A 509 37.79 -7.25 -13.69
CA GLU A 509 38.01 -8.68 -13.49
C GLU A 509 37.31 -9.54 -14.55
N GLY A 510 38.00 -10.56 -15.07
CA GLY A 510 37.48 -11.59 -15.97
C GLY A 510 37.57 -11.26 -17.48
N ILE A 511 37.22 -12.22 -18.33
CA ILE A 511 37.17 -12.06 -19.80
C ILE A 511 35.75 -11.70 -20.19
N ALA A 512 35.55 -10.52 -20.77
CA ALA A 512 34.25 -10.07 -21.23
C ALA A 512 33.70 -11.03 -22.30
N LEU A 513 32.59 -11.71 -21.97
CA LEU A 513 31.82 -12.45 -22.95
C LEU A 513 30.57 -11.65 -23.31
N ALA A 514 30.14 -11.74 -24.57
CA ALA A 514 28.77 -11.39 -24.97
C ALA A 514 27.82 -12.44 -24.36
N GLY A 515 27.64 -12.36 -23.04
CA GLY A 515 26.88 -13.33 -22.26
C GLY A 515 25.39 -13.01 -22.22
N ASP A 516 24.60 -14.06 -22.04
CA ASP A 516 23.20 -13.95 -21.64
C ASP A 516 23.13 -13.16 -20.31
N ARG A 517 22.54 -11.96 -20.36
CA ARG A 517 22.34 -11.09 -19.19
C ARG A 517 21.33 -11.67 -18.19
N GLN A 518 20.75 -12.84 -18.50
CA GLN A 518 19.77 -13.58 -17.71
C GLN A 518 18.59 -12.70 -17.26
N GLY A 519 18.23 -11.71 -18.09
CA GLY A 519 17.19 -10.73 -17.78
C GLY A 519 17.52 -9.85 -16.57
N LEU A 520 18.79 -9.47 -16.35
CA LEU A 520 19.19 -8.40 -15.44
C LEU A 520 19.28 -7.07 -16.18
N ILE A 521 18.77 -6.01 -15.57
CA ILE A 521 19.00 -4.63 -16.01
C ILE A 521 19.86 -3.91 -14.99
N ILE A 522 20.95 -3.30 -15.46
CA ILE A 522 22.01 -2.71 -14.64
C ILE A 522 21.78 -1.20 -14.51
N ASP A 523 20.91 -0.82 -13.57
CA ASP A 523 20.65 0.57 -13.18
C ASP A 523 19.99 0.65 -11.79
N ALA A 524 19.44 1.83 -11.46
CA ALA A 524 18.77 2.14 -10.20
C ALA A 524 17.62 1.19 -9.84
N ARG A 525 17.02 0.47 -10.81
CA ARG A 525 15.95 -0.51 -10.56
C ARG A 525 16.41 -1.67 -9.69
N ASN A 526 17.68 -2.06 -9.82
CA ASN A 526 18.27 -3.19 -9.11
C ASN A 526 19.34 -2.75 -8.10
N GLU A 527 19.36 -1.48 -7.69
CA GLU A 527 20.37 -0.97 -6.78
C GLU A 527 20.41 -1.72 -5.44
N GLU A 528 19.27 -2.07 -4.86
CA GLU A 528 19.26 -2.82 -3.59
C GLU A 528 19.90 -4.20 -3.72
N LEU A 529 19.74 -4.87 -4.87
CA LEU A 529 20.41 -6.14 -5.14
C LEU A 529 21.93 -5.94 -5.15
N PHE A 530 22.43 -4.94 -5.88
CA PHE A 530 23.87 -4.64 -5.92
C PHE A 530 24.41 -4.23 -4.55
N ARG A 531 23.68 -3.39 -3.81
CA ARG A 531 24.04 -2.98 -2.43
C ARG A 531 24.09 -4.18 -1.49
N CYS A 532 23.14 -5.10 -1.60
CA CYS A 532 23.10 -6.31 -0.80
C CYS A 532 24.31 -7.22 -1.11
N ILE A 533 24.61 -7.44 -2.39
CA ILE A 533 25.78 -8.22 -2.82
C ILE A 533 27.08 -7.65 -2.23
N ILE A 534 27.31 -6.34 -2.41
CA ILE A 534 28.53 -5.66 -1.95
C ILE A 534 28.58 -5.67 -0.41
N GLY A 535 27.50 -5.28 0.26
CA GLY A 535 27.47 -5.12 1.72
C GLY A 535 27.57 -6.45 2.49
N GLN A 536 27.24 -7.58 1.85
CA GLN A 536 27.37 -8.92 2.42
C GLN A 536 28.58 -9.70 1.89
N GLY A 537 29.36 -9.14 0.97
CA GLY A 537 30.50 -9.84 0.34
C GLY A 537 30.10 -11.08 -0.45
N LEU A 538 28.91 -11.09 -1.06
CA LEU A 538 28.37 -12.25 -1.77
C LEU A 538 28.98 -12.47 -3.16
N ASP A 539 29.74 -11.51 -3.67
CA ASP A 539 30.47 -11.60 -4.95
C ASP A 539 31.79 -12.38 -4.84
N GLU A 540 32.26 -12.69 -3.63
CA GLU A 540 33.50 -13.43 -3.38
C GLU A 540 33.31 -14.96 -3.56
N GLY A 541 33.96 -15.54 -4.56
CA GLY A 541 34.09 -17.00 -4.72
C GLY A 541 33.20 -17.66 -5.78
N GLU A 542 32.31 -16.91 -6.44
CA GLU A 542 31.56 -17.39 -7.60
C GLU A 542 32.43 -17.34 -8.87
N SER A 543 32.64 -18.49 -9.53
CA SER A 543 33.35 -18.55 -10.82
C SER A 543 32.39 -18.19 -11.95
N THR A 544 32.10 -16.89 -12.08
CA THR A 544 31.23 -16.38 -13.14
C THR A 544 32.05 -15.80 -14.29
N SER A 545 31.67 -16.12 -15.53
CA SER A 545 32.15 -15.40 -16.72
C SER A 545 31.81 -13.90 -16.61
N ALA A 546 32.74 -13.01 -16.97
CA ALA A 546 32.49 -11.57 -16.92
C ALA A 546 31.49 -11.14 -18.00
N LEU A 547 30.61 -10.21 -17.62
CA LEU A 547 29.56 -9.66 -18.48
C LEU A 547 30.08 -8.40 -19.19
N ALA A 548 29.85 -8.27 -20.49
CA ALA A 548 30.18 -7.05 -21.22
C ALA A 548 29.27 -5.88 -20.79
N LEU A 549 29.86 -4.88 -20.14
CA LEU A 549 29.20 -3.65 -19.72
C LEU A 549 29.32 -2.58 -20.80
N ASP A 550 28.24 -1.85 -21.05
CA ASP A 550 28.35 -0.59 -21.79
C ASP A 550 28.87 0.55 -20.91
N THR A 551 29.15 1.70 -21.55
CA THR A 551 29.70 2.88 -20.86
C THR A 551 28.78 3.41 -19.75
N GLN A 552 27.46 3.36 -19.93
CA GLN A 552 26.50 3.85 -18.94
C GLN A 552 26.41 2.90 -17.74
N GLU A 553 26.37 1.59 -17.99
CA GLU A 553 26.35 0.54 -16.97
C GLU A 553 27.63 0.58 -16.12
N ALA A 554 28.79 0.69 -16.77
CA ALA A 554 30.07 0.81 -16.07
C ALA A 554 30.14 2.08 -15.21
N ALA A 555 29.67 3.22 -15.74
CA ALA A 555 29.61 4.47 -14.99
C ALA A 555 28.66 4.39 -13.78
N TYR A 556 27.48 3.76 -13.96
CA TYR A 556 26.51 3.56 -12.88
C TYR A 556 27.09 2.71 -11.75
N LEU A 557 27.65 1.54 -12.06
CA LEU A 557 28.23 0.65 -11.05
C LEU A 557 29.42 1.29 -10.32
N SER A 558 30.30 1.99 -11.05
CA SER A 558 31.41 2.74 -10.45
C SER A 558 30.91 3.80 -9.46
N ASN A 559 29.88 4.57 -9.84
CA ASN A 559 29.27 5.56 -8.94
C ASN A 559 28.62 4.90 -7.71
N LEU A 560 27.92 3.78 -7.90
CA LEU A 560 27.30 3.03 -6.81
C LEU A 560 28.35 2.52 -5.80
N ILE A 561 29.41 1.88 -6.29
CA ILE A 561 30.51 1.37 -5.44
C ILE A 561 31.14 2.54 -4.66
N ASN A 562 31.43 3.66 -5.33
CA ASN A 562 31.96 4.85 -4.66
C ASN A 562 31.02 5.40 -3.58
N ASN A 563 29.71 5.40 -3.83
CA ASN A 563 28.72 5.84 -2.84
C ASN A 563 28.69 4.92 -1.63
N ILE A 564 28.70 3.59 -1.83
CA ILE A 564 28.74 2.62 -0.73
C ILE A 564 30.01 2.79 0.10
N SER A 565 31.19 2.90 -0.54
CA SER A 565 32.46 3.14 0.16
C SER A 565 32.44 4.43 0.99
N ARG A 566 31.80 5.50 0.48
CA ARG A 566 31.59 6.75 1.24
C ARG A 566 30.64 6.57 2.41
N GLU A 567 29.58 5.79 2.26
CA GLU A 567 28.64 5.47 3.35
C GLU A 567 29.34 4.69 4.47
N GLU A 568 30.26 3.79 4.12
CA GLU A 568 31.03 2.99 5.08
C GLU A 568 32.08 3.81 5.81
N SER A 569 32.72 4.79 5.15
CA SER A 569 33.72 5.66 5.77
C SER A 569 33.16 6.64 6.80
N ILE A 570 31.83 6.82 6.84
CA ILE A 570 31.14 7.60 7.89
C ILE A 570 31.22 6.89 9.26
N ARG A 571 31.53 5.59 9.30
CA ARG A 571 31.89 4.89 10.55
C ARG A 571 33.21 5.44 11.08
N GLY A 572 33.14 6.35 12.05
CA GLY A 572 34.34 6.91 12.70
C GLY A 572 34.19 8.35 13.20
N ILE A 573 33.05 9.00 12.94
CA ILE A 573 32.70 10.29 13.54
C ILE A 573 31.75 10.00 14.71
N SER A 574 32.32 9.60 15.85
CA SER A 574 31.63 9.58 17.15
C SER A 574 32.19 10.66 18.04
#